data_AF-A0A4P9YRP2-F1
#
_entry.id   AF-A0A4P9YRP2-F1
#
_cell.length_a   1.000
_cell.length_b   1.000
_cell.length_c   1.000
_cell.angle_alpha   90.00
_cell.angle_beta   90.00
_cell.angle_gamma   90.00
#
_symmetry.space_group_name_H-M   'P 1'
#
loop_
_entity.id
_entity.type
_entity.pdbx_description
1 polymer ?
#
loop_
_entity_poly.entity_id
_entity_poly.type
_entity_poly.pdbx_seq_one_letter_code
_entity_poly.pdbx_strand_id
1 'polypeptide(L)' 'MRPIVGSKPREHICPDCGRAFQRAEHVRRHQRIHTNERPFICPHRDCGRAFGRSDNLNAHLRSHEKKQM' A
#
# COMPACT_ATOMS: atom_id res chain seq x y z
N MET A 1 7.81 -17.75 41.18
CA MET A 1 7.09 -16.57 40.67
C MET A 1 7.53 -16.29 39.25
N ARG A 2 6.65 -16.43 38.24
CA ARG A 2 6.91 -15.91 36.88
C ARG A 2 5.57 -15.56 36.23
N PRO A 3 5.11 -14.31 36.26
CA PRO A 3 4.32 -13.85 35.13
C PRO A 3 5.33 -13.66 33.99
N ILE A 4 5.35 -14.60 33.05
CA ILE A 4 5.81 -14.28 31.70
C ILE A 4 4.87 -13.15 31.28
N VAL A 5 5.33 -11.90 31.39
CA VAL A 5 4.64 -10.82 30.70
C VAL A 5 4.80 -11.22 29.23
N GLY A 6 3.76 -11.86 28.71
CA GLY A 6 3.60 -12.04 27.28
C GLY A 6 3.50 -10.62 26.76
N SER A 7 4.66 -10.08 26.38
CA SER A 7 4.76 -8.85 25.60
C SER A 7 3.81 -9.04 24.45
N LYS A 8 2.59 -8.51 24.61
CA LYS A 8 1.52 -8.56 23.63
C LYS A 8 2.18 -8.17 22.31
N PRO A 9 2.13 -9.02 21.27
CA PRO A 9 2.78 -8.68 20.02
C PRO A 9 2.28 -7.28 19.67
N ARG A 10 3.21 -6.36 19.37
CA ARG A 10 2.87 -5.04 18.86
C ARG A 10 2.33 -5.24 17.46
N GLU A 11 1.15 -5.85 17.39
CA GLU A 11 0.41 -6.03 16.17
C GLU A 11 -0.02 -4.64 15.76
N HIS A 12 0.48 -4.21 14.62
CA HIS A 12 0.01 -2.99 14.03
C HIS A 12 -1.29 -3.36 13.33
N ILE A 13 -2.42 -3.05 13.97
CA ILE A 13 -3.75 -3.40 13.50
C ILE A 13 -4.32 -2.25 12.68
N CYS A 14 -4.94 -2.56 11.53
CA CYS A 14 -5.69 -1.57 10.78
C CYS A 14 -7.01 -1.24 11.51
N PRO A 15 -7.29 0.03 11.84
CA PRO A 15 -8.51 0.41 12.55
C PRO A 15 -9.79 0.21 11.72
N ASP A 16 -9.69 0.25 10.39
CA ASP A 16 -10.84 0.15 9.49
C ASP A 16 -11.34 -1.29 9.30
N CYS A 17 -10.47 -2.30 9.45
CA CYS A 17 -10.83 -3.70 9.16
C CYS A 17 -10.27 -4.72 10.16
N GLY A 18 -9.57 -4.30 11.20
CA GLY A 18 -9.02 -5.17 12.24
C GLY A 18 -7.86 -6.06 11.79
N ARG A 19 -7.32 -5.87 10.58
CA ARG A 19 -6.23 -6.71 10.05
C ARG A 19 -4.90 -6.40 10.73
N ALA A 20 -4.25 -7.41 11.28
CA ALA A 20 -2.95 -7.28 11.94
C ALA A 20 -1.78 -7.36 10.95
N PHE A 21 -0.77 -6.54 11.19
CA PHE A 21 0.47 -6.49 10.42
C PHE A 21 1.68 -6.49 11.35
N GLN A 22 2.77 -7.07 10.84
CA GLN A 22 4.06 -7.15 11.54
C GLN A 22 4.76 -5.78 11.70
N ARG A 23 4.40 -4.77 10.88
CA ARG A 23 5.05 -3.45 10.86
C ARG A 23 4.02 -2.33 10.65
N ALA A 24 4.22 -1.19 11.32
CA ALA A 24 3.36 -0.02 11.21
C ALA A 24 3.26 0.53 9.78
N GLU A 25 4.37 0.52 9.04
CA GLU A 25 4.41 0.95 7.64
C GLU A 25 3.46 0.15 6.75
N HIS A 26 3.27 -1.14 7.06
CA HIS A 26 2.35 -2.00 6.32
C HIS A 26 0.90 -1.65 6.60
N VAL A 27 0.57 -1.26 7.84
CA VAL A 27 -0.76 -0.73 8.18
C VAL A 27 -1.02 0.56 7.42
N ARG A 28 -0.08 1.52 7.47
CA ARG A 28 -0.23 2.81 6.79
C ARG A 28 -0.39 2.64 5.28
N ARG A 29 0.36 1.71 4.67
CA ARG A 29 0.19 1.36 3.26
C ARG A 29 -1.15 0.68 3.00
N HIS A 30 -1.57 -0.22 3.87
CA HIS A 30 -2.84 -0.91 3.76
C HIS A 30 -4.02 0.06 3.87
N GLN A 31 -3.98 1.05 4.76
CA GLN A 31 -5.06 2.04 4.91
C GLN A 31 -5.40 2.78 3.62
N ARG A 32 -4.45 2.93 2.69
CA ARG A 32 -4.70 3.53 1.36
C ARG A 32 -5.74 2.78 0.53
N ILE A 33 -5.98 1.49 0.82
CA ILE A 33 -7.04 0.74 0.12
C ILE A 33 -8.43 1.14 0.60
N HIS A 34 -8.57 1.53 1.87
CA HIS A 34 -9.86 1.94 2.45
C HIS A 34 -10.23 3.35 2.01
N THR A 35 -9.25 4.24 1.95
CA THR A 35 -9.47 5.61 1.48
C THR A 35 -9.59 5.73 -0.04
N ASN A 36 -9.32 4.65 -0.78
CA ASN A 36 -9.18 4.65 -2.24
C ASN A 36 -8.23 5.73 -2.77
N GLU A 37 -7.33 6.24 -1.91
CA GLU A 37 -6.42 7.31 -2.27
C GLU A 37 -5.36 6.76 -3.23
N ARG A 38 -5.39 7.26 -4.47
CA ARG A 38 -4.46 6.88 -5.53
C ARG A 38 -3.60 8.08 -5.91
N PRO A 39 -2.64 8.47 -5.06
CA PRO A 39 -1.83 9.66 -5.30
C PRO A 39 -0.87 9.50 -6.49
N PHE A 40 -0.63 8.28 -6.96
CA PHE A 40 0.29 8.02 -8.06
C PHE A 40 -0.48 7.91 -9.38
N ILE A 41 -0.63 9.05 -10.06
CA ILE A 41 -1.34 9.14 -11.34
C ILE A 41 -0.36 8.92 -12.49
N CYS A 42 -0.79 8.18 -13.52
CA CYS A 42 -0.03 8.01 -14.74
C CYS A 42 0.11 9.36 -15.46
N PRO A 43 1.33 9.82 -15.78
CA PRO A 43 1.56 11.06 -16.52
C PRO A 43 1.14 10.98 -17.99
N HIS A 44 0.89 9.78 -18.54
CA HIS A 44 0.35 9.64 -19.89
C HIS A 44 -1.09 10.15 -19.94
N ARG A 45 -1.29 11.23 -20.70
CA ARG A 45 -2.54 11.98 -20.77
C ARG A 45 -3.73 11.12 -21.21
N ASP A 46 -3.51 10.18 -22.13
CA ASP A 46 -4.55 9.27 -22.63
C ASP A 46 -4.80 8.06 -21.71
N CYS A 47 -4.01 7.85 -20.65
CA CYS A 47 -4.14 6.68 -19.79
C CYS A 47 -5.08 6.91 -18.61
N GLY A 48 -4.97 8.05 -17.93
CA GLY A 48 -5.81 8.41 -16.77
C GLY A 48 -5.75 7.43 -15.58
N ARG A 49 -4.87 6.42 -15.59
CA ARG A 49 -4.77 5.41 -14.52
C ARG A 49 -4.09 5.99 -13.29
N ALA A 50 -4.69 5.73 -12.12
CA ALA A 50 -4.10 6.08 -10.83
C ALA A 50 -3.83 4.82 -9.99
N PHE A 51 -2.77 4.85 -9.19
CA PHE A 51 -2.28 3.75 -8.38
C PHE A 51 -2.11 4.19 -6.92
N GLY A 52 -2.31 3.27 -5.97
CA GLY A 52 -2.09 3.52 -4.53
C GLY A 52 -0.62 3.40 -4.10
N ARG A 53 0.25 2.96 -5.01
CA ARG A 53 1.68 2.69 -4.77
C ARG A 53 2.55 3.11 -5.95
N SER A 54 3.73 3.64 -5.64
CA SER A 54 4.73 4.07 -6.63
C SER A 54 5.32 2.90 -7.42
N ASP A 55 5.55 1.76 -6.79
CA ASP A 55 6.06 0.55 -7.47
C ASP A 55 5.10 0.04 -8.55
N ASN A 56 3.80 0.09 -8.28
CA ASN A 56 2.76 -0.25 -9.27
C ASN A 56 2.72 0.75 -10.42
N LEU A 57 2.80 2.06 -10.14
CA LEU A 57 2.89 3.09 -11.19
C LEU A 57 4.14 2.86 -12.06
N ASN A 58 5.30 2.64 -11.45
CA ASN A 58 6.55 2.42 -12.18
C ASN A 58 6.49 1.17 -13.06
N ALA A 59 5.90 0.08 -12.57
CA ALA A 59 5.64 -1.11 -13.38
C ALA A 59 4.68 -0.85 -14.53
N HIS A 60 3.65 -0.04 -14.30
CA HIS A 60 2.72 0.38 -15.34
C HIS A 60 3.38 1.28 -16.39
N LEU A 61 4.27 2.20 -16.02
CA LEU A 61 4.97 3.08 -16.97
C LEU A 61 5.74 2.27 -18.03
N ARG A 62 6.35 1.16 -17.65
CA ARG A 62 7.01 0.23 -18.59
C ARG A 62 6.07 -0.37 -19.64
N SER A 63 4.76 -0.42 -19.38
CA SER A 63 3.78 -0.88 -20.36
C SER A 63 3.51 0.15 -21.46
N HIS A 64 3.75 1.44 -21.20
CA HIS A 64 3.64 2.49 -22.22
C HIS A 64 4.85 2.54 -23.15
N GLU A 65 6.03 2.22 -22.63
CA GLU A 65 7.27 2.15 -23.42
C GLU A 65 7.20 1.10 -24.54
N LYS A 66 6.40 0.04 -24.37
CA LYS A 66 6.14 -0.97 -25.42
C LYS A 66 5.28 -0.47 -26.58
N LYS A 67 4.75 0.76 -26.53
CA LYS A 67 4.01 1.42 -27.63
C LYS A 67 4.89 2.38 -28.45
N GLN A 68 6.20 2.21 -28.43
CA GLN A 68 7.12 2.96 -29.28
C GLN A 68 7.85 1.99 -30.22
N MET A 69 7.07 1.39 -31.12
CA MET A 69 7.51 0.91 -32.44
C MET A 69 6.33 1.06 -33.41
#